data_AF-A0A7Y8M5N6-F1
#
_entry.id   AF-A0A7Y8M5N6-F1
#
_cell.length_a   1.000
_cell.length_b   1.000
_cell.length_c   1.000
_cell.angle_alpha   90.00
_cell.angle_beta   90.00
_cell.angle_gamma   90.00
#
_symmetry.space_group_name_H-M   'P 1'
#
loop_
_entity.id
_entity.type
_entity.pdbx_description
1 polymer ?
#
loop_
_entity_poly.entity_id
_entity_poly.type
_entity_poly.pdbx_seq_one_letter_code
_entity_poly.pdbx_strand_id
1 'polypeptide(L)'
;MDEITSLDKFRVPVGNQEIELQQIRFAAGGVPVLRLRIREHRRFTIFDIDPVTAGRWGKVMAEWSKQQLEAWQSGEPVAAAASGEQATGGAPEMVDLQFALRGGSVPLDHADLLWQAIRGILPWLEEEALAGVHPISGLSPGDGVWYLARRSHLTLRLPRSRVAEAQALVGARLDLAGSIIEVGAASEKAFPEAPVLYSKFVTFGDGSGMPDEEEFYAACQRALAALRVVPRSLVCGKRQSAKTAEGVLHGFSLMVNGLDAEGALRLMRLGLGSERKRGCGIFVPHKSNPAEAAPN
;
A
#
# COMPACT_ATOMS: atom_id res chain seq x y z
N MET A 1 10.23 47.13 -0.92
CA MET A 1 9.96 45.99 -1.82
C MET A 1 11.01 44.96 -1.53
N ASP A 2 10.62 43.71 -1.34
CA ASP A 2 11.56 42.65 -1.02
C ASP A 2 12.54 42.44 -2.17
N GLU A 3 13.79 42.14 -1.84
CA GLU A 3 14.85 41.91 -2.81
C GLU A 3 14.93 40.42 -3.11
N ILE A 4 14.84 40.06 -4.40
CA ILE A 4 14.95 38.67 -4.87
C ILE A 4 16.22 38.55 -5.72
N THR A 5 17.12 37.67 -5.31
CA THR A 5 18.37 37.39 -6.01
C THR A 5 18.36 35.96 -6.52
N SER A 6 18.48 35.75 -7.83
CA SER A 6 18.66 34.39 -8.37
C SER A 6 20.06 33.88 -8.02
N LEU A 7 20.14 32.70 -7.41
CA LEU A 7 21.39 32.07 -6.96
C LEU A 7 21.90 31.06 -7.98
N ASP A 8 21.01 30.20 -8.49
CA ASP A 8 21.35 29.23 -9.54
C ASP A 8 20.10 28.77 -10.29
N LYS A 9 20.27 28.32 -11.52
CA LYS A 9 19.21 27.74 -12.35
C LYS A 9 19.75 26.60 -13.20
N PHE A 10 19.19 25.42 -13.03
CA PHE A 10 19.61 24.22 -13.73
C PHE A 10 18.44 23.31 -14.08
N ARG A 11 18.70 22.31 -14.93
CA ARG A 11 17.70 21.33 -15.37
C ARG A 11 18.04 19.97 -14.80
N VAL A 12 17.07 19.32 -14.21
CA VAL A 12 17.20 17.93 -13.75
C VAL A 12 16.97 17.01 -14.95
N PRO A 13 17.94 16.14 -15.32
CA PRO A 13 17.78 15.24 -16.46
C PRO A 13 16.64 14.24 -16.25
N VAL A 14 16.44 13.79 -15.01
CA VAL A 14 15.32 12.93 -14.62
C VAL A 14 14.06 13.79 -14.47
N GLY A 15 13.00 13.49 -15.24
CA GLY A 15 11.73 14.23 -15.17
C GLY A 15 11.74 15.60 -15.87
N ASN A 16 12.90 16.03 -16.39
CA ASN A 16 13.02 17.19 -17.28
C ASN A 16 12.61 18.54 -16.65
N GLN A 17 12.71 18.64 -15.32
CA GLN A 17 12.28 19.80 -14.54
C GLN A 17 13.34 20.90 -14.57
N GLU A 18 12.92 22.16 -14.61
CA GLU A 18 13.80 23.31 -14.40
C GLU A 18 13.71 23.78 -12.96
N ILE A 19 14.85 23.82 -12.27
CA ILE A 19 14.97 24.30 -10.90
C ILE A 19 15.67 25.66 -10.92
N GLU A 20 15.11 26.62 -10.19
CA GLU A 20 15.75 27.90 -9.89
C GLU A 20 15.75 28.11 -8.38
N LEU A 21 16.92 28.43 -7.84
CA LEU A 21 17.13 28.77 -6.44
C LEU A 21 17.27 30.30 -6.34
N GLN A 22 16.52 30.92 -5.45
CA GLN A 22 16.53 32.37 -5.24
C GLN A 22 16.68 32.70 -3.76
N GLN A 23 17.42 33.73 -3.42
CA GLN A 23 17.40 34.31 -2.08
C GLN A 23 16.36 35.43 -2.04
N ILE A 24 15.57 35.49 -0.96
CA ILE A 24 14.67 36.59 -0.69
C ILE A 24 15.12 37.30 0.59
N ARG A 25 15.34 38.62 0.48
CA ARG A 25 15.56 39.52 1.62
C ARG A 25 14.36 40.43 1.79
N PHE A 26 13.74 40.37 2.96
CA PHE A 26 12.57 41.17 3.26
C PHE A 26 12.96 42.62 3.57
N ALA A 27 12.27 43.59 2.97
CA ALA A 27 12.58 45.01 3.13
C ALA A 27 12.35 45.51 4.57
N ALA A 28 11.44 44.86 5.30
CA ALA A 28 11.15 45.15 6.71
C ALA A 28 12.18 44.55 7.69
N GLY A 29 13.23 43.90 7.19
CA GLY A 29 14.14 43.09 7.99
C GLY A 29 13.58 41.70 8.29
N GLY A 30 14.41 40.82 8.86
CA GLY A 30 14.07 39.42 9.13
C GLY A 30 15.10 38.44 8.57
N VAL A 31 14.90 37.15 8.84
CA VAL A 31 15.78 36.10 8.33
C VAL A 31 15.54 35.93 6.83
N PRO A 32 16.58 35.96 5.98
CA PRO A 32 16.41 35.72 4.54
C PRO A 32 15.97 34.27 4.31
N VAL A 33 15.19 34.03 3.27
CA VAL A 33 14.74 32.68 2.90
C VAL A 33 15.30 32.27 1.54
N LEU A 34 15.52 30.97 1.38
CA LEU A 34 15.82 30.35 0.11
C LEU A 34 14.50 29.92 -0.55
N ARG A 35 14.15 30.56 -1.67
CA ARG A 35 13.04 30.18 -2.52
C ARG A 35 13.49 29.17 -3.56
N LEU A 36 12.83 28.03 -3.59
CA LEU A 36 12.99 27.02 -4.63
C LEU A 36 11.83 27.14 -5.60
N ARG A 37 12.12 27.29 -6.89
CA ARG A 37 11.15 27.31 -7.97
C ARG A 37 11.41 26.11 -8.87
N ILE A 38 10.44 25.21 -8.94
CA ILE A 38 10.50 24.02 -9.79
C ILE A 38 9.44 24.19 -10.88
N ARG A 39 9.88 24.23 -12.13
CA ARG A 39 9.00 24.30 -13.30
C ARG A 39 8.97 22.95 -13.99
N GLU A 40 7.76 22.41 -14.12
CA GLU A 40 7.47 21.21 -14.88
C GLU A 40 6.48 21.56 -16.00
N HIS A 41 6.98 21.69 -17.22
CA HIS A 41 6.21 22.23 -18.36
C HIS A 41 5.55 23.58 -18.03
N ARG A 42 4.23 23.59 -17.82
CA ARG A 42 3.42 24.79 -17.50
C ARG A 42 3.14 24.94 -15.99
N ARG A 43 3.50 23.95 -15.17
CA ARG A 43 3.27 23.95 -13.72
C ARG A 43 4.48 24.50 -12.99
N PHE A 44 4.24 25.24 -11.92
CA PHE A 44 5.25 25.79 -11.04
C PHE A 44 4.97 25.35 -9.60
N THR A 45 5.99 24.81 -8.95
CA THR A 45 6.03 24.60 -7.50
C THR A 45 7.01 25.60 -6.94
N ILE A 46 6.56 26.41 -5.98
CA ILE A 46 7.37 27.41 -5.31
C ILE A 46 7.22 27.19 -3.81
N PHE A 47 8.33 27.11 -3.10
CA PHE A 47 8.32 27.10 -1.65
C PHE A 47 9.59 27.73 -1.10
N ASP A 48 9.49 28.27 0.11
CA ASP A 48 10.55 29.01 0.77
C ASP A 48 11.00 28.23 2.00
N ILE A 49 12.30 28.16 2.23
CA ILE A 49 12.89 27.51 3.40
C ILE A 49 13.86 28.45 4.11
N ASP A 50 13.90 28.35 5.44
CA ASP A 50 14.81 29.13 6.27
C ASP A 50 16.27 28.60 6.17
N PRO A 51 17.28 29.40 6.57
CA PRO A 51 18.69 29.03 6.44
C PRO A 51 19.09 27.76 7.21
N VAL A 52 18.47 27.46 8.36
CA VAL A 52 18.78 26.26 9.14
C VAL A 52 18.29 25.02 8.40
N THR A 53 17.06 25.05 7.90
CA THR A 53 16.49 23.97 7.10
C THR A 53 17.26 23.79 5.78
N ALA A 54 17.60 24.88 5.10
CA ALA A 54 18.41 24.84 3.88
C ALA A 54 19.80 24.23 4.12
N GLY A 55 20.46 24.58 5.23
CA GLY A 55 21.74 23.99 5.62
C GLY A 55 21.64 22.49 5.87
N ARG A 56 20.58 22.03 6.55
CA ARG A 56 20.33 20.59 6.77
C ARG A 56 20.11 19.85 5.46
N TRP A 57 19.33 20.43 4.53
CA TRP A 57 19.10 19.84 3.21
C TRP A 57 20.39 19.72 2.41
N GLY A 58 21.15 20.81 2.31
CA GLY A 58 22.42 20.82 1.59
C GLY A 58 23.39 19.76 2.11
N LYS A 59 23.51 19.61 3.43
CA LYS A 59 24.36 18.58 4.06
C LYS A 59 23.93 17.16 3.64
N VAL A 60 22.66 16.82 3.80
CA VAL A 60 22.15 15.47 3.48
C VAL A 60 22.28 15.17 1.99
N MET A 61 21.95 16.13 1.11
CA MET A 61 22.05 15.96 -0.34
C MET A 61 23.51 15.78 -0.78
N ALA A 62 24.44 16.54 -0.20
CA ALA A 62 25.86 16.43 -0.51
C ALA A 62 26.45 15.10 -0.01
N GLU A 63 26.13 14.67 1.21
CA GLU A 63 26.56 13.38 1.77
C GLU A 63 26.03 12.21 0.94
N TRP A 64 24.75 12.24 0.56
CA TRP A 64 24.15 11.22 -0.29
C TRP A 64 24.80 11.17 -1.68
N SER A 65 24.95 12.33 -2.34
CA SER A 65 25.54 12.43 -3.68
C SER A 65 26.97 11.89 -3.70
N LYS A 66 27.77 12.27 -2.70
CA LYS A 66 29.14 11.79 -2.53
C LYS A 66 29.19 10.26 -2.42
N GLN A 67 28.35 9.66 -1.57
CA GLN A 67 28.29 8.21 -1.40
C GLN A 67 27.93 7.49 -2.71
N GLN A 68 26.96 8.01 -3.49
CA GLN A 68 26.55 7.37 -4.75
C GLN A 68 27.62 7.48 -5.83
N LEU A 69 28.30 8.64 -5.92
CA LEU A 69 29.36 8.85 -6.90
C LEU A 69 30.64 8.07 -6.55
N GLU A 70 31.00 7.98 -5.27
CA GLU A 70 32.14 7.17 -4.81
C GLU A 70 31.89 5.69 -5.06
N ALA A 71 30.69 5.17 -4.76
CA ALA A 71 30.30 3.80 -5.07
C ALA A 71 30.33 3.52 -6.58
N TRP A 72 29.93 4.49 -7.42
CA TRP A 72 29.99 4.34 -8.87
C TRP A 72 31.43 4.33 -9.42
N GLN A 73 32.34 5.09 -8.80
CA GLN A 73 33.73 5.24 -9.23
C GLN A 73 34.67 4.15 -8.70
N SER A 74 34.40 3.58 -7.52
CA SER A 74 35.22 2.53 -6.92
C SER A 74 35.06 1.18 -7.62
N GLY A 75 34.11 1.05 -8.55
CA GLY A 75 33.75 -0.24 -9.14
C GLY A 75 33.13 -1.20 -8.13
N GLU A 76 32.86 -0.75 -6.90
CA GLU A 76 32.01 -1.47 -5.98
C GLU A 76 30.58 -1.48 -6.55
N PRO A 77 29.88 -2.60 -6.49
CA PRO A 77 28.53 -2.66 -7.00
C PRO A 77 27.67 -1.68 -6.19
N VAL A 78 27.29 -0.56 -6.81
CA VAL A 78 26.05 0.14 -6.45
C VAL A 78 24.98 -0.94 -6.51
N ALA A 79 24.54 -1.41 -5.33
CA ALA A 79 23.74 -2.63 -5.13
C ALA A 79 23.02 -3.04 -6.41
N ALA A 80 23.61 -4.05 -7.08
CA ALA A 80 23.42 -4.29 -8.50
C ALA A 80 21.95 -4.19 -8.92
N ALA A 81 21.66 -3.20 -9.76
CA ALA A 81 20.66 -3.33 -10.80
C ALA A 81 21.11 -4.50 -11.68
N ALA A 82 20.71 -5.72 -11.32
CA ALA A 82 20.94 -6.90 -12.12
C ALA A 82 19.97 -6.89 -13.31
N SER A 83 20.37 -6.28 -14.41
CA SER A 83 19.98 -6.73 -15.74
C SER A 83 20.80 -8.00 -16.04
N GLY A 84 20.24 -9.15 -15.67
CA GLY A 84 20.62 -10.46 -16.16
C GLY A 84 19.40 -11.05 -16.86
N GLU A 85 19.48 -11.24 -18.15
CA GLU A 85 18.52 -12.07 -18.86
C GLU A 85 18.86 -13.54 -18.58
N GLN A 86 17.84 -14.34 -18.23
CA GLN A 86 17.81 -15.75 -17.81
C GLN A 86 17.92 -15.96 -16.28
N ALA A 87 16.87 -16.33 -15.54
CA ALA A 87 15.68 -17.10 -15.87
C ALA A 87 14.38 -16.32 -15.60
N THR A 88 13.33 -16.60 -16.38
CA THR A 88 11.95 -16.26 -16.04
C THR A 88 11.52 -16.98 -14.76
N GLY A 89 11.92 -16.44 -13.62
CA GLY A 89 11.22 -16.59 -12.35
C GLY A 89 10.47 -15.30 -12.04
N GLY A 90 9.66 -14.82 -12.99
CA GLY A 90 8.82 -13.66 -12.75
C GLY A 90 7.99 -13.89 -11.49
N ALA A 91 7.89 -12.89 -10.60
CA ALA A 91 6.97 -12.94 -9.48
C ALA A 91 5.61 -13.44 -10.00
N PRO A 92 4.98 -14.42 -9.34
CA PRO A 92 3.84 -15.13 -9.91
C PRO A 92 2.77 -14.13 -10.35
N GLU A 93 2.23 -14.33 -11.55
CA GLU A 93 1.09 -13.55 -12.00
C GLU A 93 -0.05 -13.78 -11.00
N MET A 94 -0.44 -12.75 -10.26
CA MET A 94 -1.53 -12.85 -9.29
C MET A 94 -2.83 -12.35 -9.91
N VAL A 95 -3.94 -12.95 -9.52
CA VAL A 95 -5.30 -12.55 -9.91
C VAL A 95 -6.21 -12.46 -8.68
N ASP A 96 -7.26 -11.65 -8.79
CA ASP A 96 -8.37 -11.68 -7.85
C ASP A 96 -9.46 -12.61 -8.43
N LEU A 97 -9.62 -13.79 -7.85
CA LEU A 97 -10.67 -14.75 -8.20
C LEU A 97 -11.91 -14.49 -7.37
N GLN A 98 -12.97 -14.00 -8.00
CA GLN A 98 -14.22 -13.60 -7.36
C GLN A 98 -15.30 -14.66 -7.54
N PHE A 99 -15.84 -15.15 -6.42
CA PHE A 99 -16.96 -16.06 -6.38
C PHE A 99 -18.23 -15.30 -5.99
N ALA A 100 -19.31 -15.49 -6.75
CA ALA A 100 -20.62 -15.00 -6.32
C ALA A 100 -21.02 -15.65 -4.99
N LEU A 101 -21.58 -14.89 -4.05
CA LEU A 101 -22.12 -15.44 -2.81
C LEU A 101 -23.64 -15.42 -2.82
N ARG A 102 -24.25 -16.48 -2.27
CA ARG A 102 -25.67 -16.55 -1.94
C ARG A 102 -25.81 -16.89 -0.46
N GLY A 103 -26.80 -16.31 0.20
CA GLY A 103 -27.01 -16.47 1.63
C GLY A 103 -27.63 -15.21 2.23
N GLY A 104 -27.87 -15.24 3.54
CA GLY A 104 -28.47 -14.10 4.26
C GLY A 104 -27.43 -13.13 4.79
N SER A 105 -26.54 -13.62 5.65
CA SER A 105 -25.60 -12.79 6.40
C SER A 105 -24.34 -13.56 6.77
N VAL A 106 -23.30 -12.84 7.17
CA VAL A 106 -22.09 -13.36 7.82
C VAL A 106 -21.83 -12.60 9.13
N PRO A 107 -21.19 -13.21 10.14
CA PRO A 107 -20.81 -12.50 11.36
C PRO A 107 -19.95 -11.25 11.09
N LEU A 108 -20.01 -10.25 11.98
CA LEU A 108 -19.21 -9.03 11.84
C LEU A 108 -17.70 -9.32 11.82
N ASP A 109 -17.28 -10.28 12.64
CA ASP A 109 -15.90 -10.77 12.84
C ASP A 109 -15.64 -12.09 12.08
N HIS A 110 -16.27 -12.30 10.93
CA HIS A 110 -16.19 -13.51 10.12
C HIS A 110 -14.78 -13.87 9.59
N ALA A 111 -13.76 -13.02 9.75
CA ALA A 111 -12.46 -13.22 9.12
C ALA A 111 -11.83 -14.57 9.49
N ASP A 112 -11.93 -14.96 10.77
CA ASP A 112 -11.38 -16.24 11.23
C ASP A 112 -12.22 -17.44 10.75
N LEU A 113 -13.54 -17.36 10.95
CA LEU A 113 -14.50 -18.38 10.52
C LEU A 113 -14.42 -18.66 9.01
N LEU A 114 -14.29 -17.59 8.22
CA LEU A 114 -14.19 -17.68 6.77
C LEU A 114 -12.91 -18.39 6.36
N TRP A 115 -11.78 -18.08 7.02
CA TRP A 115 -10.53 -18.79 6.77
C TRP A 115 -10.65 -20.28 7.09
N GLN A 116 -11.16 -20.64 8.27
CA GLN A 116 -11.29 -22.06 8.67
C GLN A 116 -12.19 -22.84 7.70
N ALA A 117 -13.30 -22.23 7.28
CA ALA A 117 -14.21 -22.85 6.31
C ALA A 117 -13.55 -23.05 4.93
N ILE A 118 -12.79 -22.06 4.44
CA ILE A 118 -12.07 -22.16 3.17
C ILE A 118 -10.95 -23.19 3.26
N ARG A 119 -10.17 -23.18 4.35
CA ARG A 119 -9.06 -24.11 4.60
C ARG A 119 -9.51 -25.56 4.55
N GLY A 120 -10.71 -25.87 5.06
CA GLY A 120 -11.27 -27.22 4.99
C GLY A 120 -11.51 -27.73 3.56
N ILE A 121 -11.69 -26.82 2.59
CA ILE A 121 -11.95 -27.15 1.18
C ILE A 121 -10.68 -27.00 0.33
N LEU A 122 -9.87 -25.98 0.63
CA LEU A 122 -8.61 -25.67 -0.06
C LEU A 122 -7.41 -25.72 0.92
N PRO A 123 -6.99 -26.92 1.40
CA PRO A 123 -5.89 -27.02 2.36
C PRO A 123 -4.57 -26.42 1.87
N TRP A 124 -4.33 -26.47 0.54
CA TRP A 124 -3.13 -25.91 -0.09
C TRP A 124 -2.99 -24.39 0.11
N LEU A 125 -4.07 -23.67 0.43
CA LEU A 125 -4.03 -22.22 0.64
C LEU A 125 -3.19 -21.83 1.87
N GLU A 126 -3.02 -22.75 2.82
CA GLU A 126 -2.16 -22.57 4.00
C GLU A 126 -0.70 -22.35 3.59
N GLU A 127 -0.22 -23.19 2.67
CA GLU A 127 1.17 -23.23 2.22
C GLU A 127 1.47 -22.18 1.15
N GLU A 128 0.44 -21.66 0.48
CA GLU A 128 0.59 -20.63 -0.54
C GLU A 128 0.77 -19.24 0.11
N ALA A 129 2.03 -18.86 0.36
CA ALA A 129 2.39 -17.65 1.10
C ALA A 129 1.71 -16.36 0.59
N LEU A 130 1.61 -16.18 -0.73
CA LEU A 130 1.05 -14.96 -1.32
C LEU A 130 -0.48 -14.98 -1.44
N ALA A 131 -1.12 -16.13 -1.22
CA ALA A 131 -2.57 -16.22 -1.21
C ALA A 131 -3.19 -15.39 -0.06
N GLY A 132 -4.35 -14.79 -0.32
CA GLY A 132 -5.10 -14.02 0.66
C GLY A 132 -6.61 -14.07 0.40
N VAL A 133 -7.38 -13.97 1.48
CA VAL A 133 -8.84 -13.95 1.45
C VAL A 133 -9.30 -12.53 1.73
N HIS A 134 -9.99 -11.89 0.77
CA HIS A 134 -10.49 -10.54 1.00
C HIS A 134 -11.63 -10.56 2.04
N PRO A 135 -11.72 -9.55 2.93
CA PRO A 135 -12.86 -9.39 3.81
C PRO A 135 -14.17 -9.26 3.01
N ILE A 136 -15.21 -9.98 3.43
CA ILE A 136 -16.53 -9.85 2.82
C ILE A 136 -17.09 -8.48 3.23
N SER A 137 -17.51 -7.71 2.23
CA SER A 137 -18.20 -6.45 2.44
C SER A 137 -19.71 -6.64 2.29
N GLY A 138 -20.47 -6.01 3.19
CA GLY A 138 -21.93 -6.08 3.20
C GLY A 138 -22.54 -4.82 3.78
N LEU A 139 -23.86 -4.88 4.02
CA LEU A 139 -24.58 -3.87 4.78
C LEU A 139 -24.72 -4.36 6.22
N SER A 140 -24.44 -3.52 7.21
CA SER A 140 -24.70 -3.85 8.62
C SER A 140 -25.71 -2.86 9.20
N PRO A 141 -26.87 -3.31 9.70
CA PRO A 141 -27.81 -2.45 10.42
C PRO A 141 -27.44 -2.25 11.89
N GLY A 142 -26.36 -2.88 12.38
CA GLY A 142 -25.89 -2.78 13.78
C GLY A 142 -25.99 -4.08 14.59
N ASP A 143 -26.65 -5.12 14.06
CA ASP A 143 -26.95 -6.36 14.79
C ASP A 143 -25.79 -7.38 14.81
N GLY A 144 -24.54 -6.92 14.69
CA GLY A 144 -23.36 -7.81 14.74
C GLY A 144 -23.18 -8.73 13.53
N VAL A 145 -23.89 -8.47 12.43
CA VAL A 145 -23.78 -9.21 11.16
C VAL A 145 -23.65 -8.28 9.96
N TRP A 146 -23.08 -8.81 8.88
CA TRP A 146 -23.08 -8.24 7.54
C TRP A 146 -24.09 -8.98 6.67
N TYR A 147 -25.12 -8.29 6.20
CA TYR A 147 -26.04 -8.83 5.21
C TYR A 147 -25.38 -8.87 3.84
N LEU A 148 -25.53 -10.00 3.17
CA LEU A 148 -25.05 -10.20 1.82
C LEU A 148 -26.00 -9.53 0.84
N ALA A 149 -25.47 -8.65 0.00
CA ALA A 149 -26.20 -8.10 -1.12
C ALA A 149 -26.07 -9.02 -2.33
N ARG A 150 -26.91 -8.81 -3.36
CA ARG A 150 -26.81 -9.56 -4.63
C ARG A 150 -25.45 -9.46 -5.33
N ARG A 151 -24.67 -8.43 -4.99
CA ARG A 151 -23.31 -8.15 -5.49
C ARG A 151 -22.21 -8.51 -4.49
N SER A 152 -22.53 -9.25 -3.43
CA SER A 152 -21.52 -9.71 -2.48
C SER A 152 -20.74 -10.87 -3.09
N HIS A 153 -19.42 -10.81 -2.94
CA HIS A 153 -18.50 -11.80 -3.50
C HIS A 153 -17.48 -12.22 -2.43
N LEU A 154 -17.07 -13.47 -2.46
CA LEU A 154 -15.83 -13.94 -1.86
C LEU A 154 -14.73 -13.69 -2.88
N THR A 155 -13.64 -13.03 -2.48
CA THR A 155 -12.50 -12.82 -3.38
C THR A 155 -11.25 -13.46 -2.78
N LEU A 156 -10.60 -14.31 -3.57
CA LEU A 156 -9.28 -14.84 -3.26
C LEU A 156 -8.25 -14.15 -4.14
N ARG A 157 -7.22 -13.57 -3.53
CA ARG A 157 -6.03 -13.12 -4.25
C ARG A 157 -5.02 -14.25 -4.23
N LEU A 158 -4.66 -14.80 -5.39
CA LEU A 158 -3.80 -15.98 -5.49
C LEU A 158 -2.97 -15.99 -6.79
N PRO A 159 -1.90 -16.79 -6.86
CA PRO A 159 -1.18 -17.03 -8.12
C PRO A 159 -2.13 -17.61 -9.17
N ARG A 160 -2.06 -17.13 -10.41
CA ARG A 160 -2.90 -17.59 -11.53
C ARG A 160 -2.82 -19.10 -11.73
N SER A 161 -1.67 -19.71 -11.46
CA SER A 161 -1.47 -21.16 -11.50
C SER A 161 -2.40 -21.95 -10.57
N ARG A 162 -2.87 -21.34 -9.47
CA ARG A 162 -3.76 -21.95 -8.47
C ARG A 162 -5.25 -21.75 -8.77
N VAL A 163 -5.61 -21.03 -9.83
CA VAL A 163 -7.03 -20.75 -10.18
C VAL A 163 -7.82 -22.04 -10.38
N ALA A 164 -7.24 -23.03 -11.06
CA ALA A 164 -7.93 -24.30 -11.32
C ALA A 164 -8.24 -25.06 -10.02
N GLU A 165 -7.31 -25.10 -9.07
CA GLU A 165 -7.52 -25.73 -7.75
C GLU A 165 -8.57 -24.97 -6.92
N ALA A 166 -8.57 -23.63 -7.00
CA ALA A 166 -9.53 -22.80 -6.29
C ALA A 166 -10.98 -22.96 -6.80
N GLN A 167 -11.20 -23.52 -8.00
CA GLN A 167 -12.55 -23.83 -8.50
C GLN A 167 -13.29 -24.86 -7.63
N ALA A 168 -12.59 -25.62 -6.78
CA ALA A 168 -13.22 -26.54 -5.83
C ALA A 168 -14.16 -25.84 -4.83
N LEU A 169 -14.08 -24.51 -4.69
CA LEU A 169 -15.04 -23.72 -3.92
C LEU A 169 -16.40 -23.56 -4.63
N VAL A 170 -16.49 -23.71 -5.95
CA VAL A 170 -17.76 -23.53 -6.68
C VAL A 170 -18.76 -24.61 -6.25
N GLY A 171 -19.93 -24.18 -5.78
CA GLY A 171 -20.97 -25.05 -5.24
C GLY A 171 -20.78 -25.42 -3.77
N ALA A 172 -19.68 -25.00 -3.14
CA ALA A 172 -19.44 -25.28 -1.73
C ALA A 172 -20.37 -24.49 -0.81
N ARG A 173 -20.61 -25.05 0.38
CA ARG A 173 -21.34 -24.41 1.48
C ARG A 173 -20.34 -24.12 2.60
N LEU A 174 -20.20 -22.84 2.95
CA LEU A 174 -19.34 -22.40 4.05
C LEU A 174 -20.23 -22.11 5.26
N ASP A 175 -19.98 -22.79 6.37
CA ASP A 175 -20.66 -22.56 7.65
C ASP A 175 -19.83 -21.62 8.52
N LEU A 176 -20.33 -20.40 8.73
CA LEU A 176 -19.69 -19.37 9.56
C LEU A 176 -20.46 -19.23 10.88
N ALA A 177 -20.32 -20.24 11.74
CA ALA A 177 -20.99 -20.33 13.04
C ALA A 177 -22.54 -20.27 12.94
N GLY A 178 -23.11 -21.14 12.09
CA GLY A 178 -24.54 -21.23 11.80
C GLY A 178 -25.00 -20.32 10.65
N SER A 179 -24.17 -19.36 10.24
CA SER A 179 -24.42 -18.56 9.04
C SER A 179 -23.89 -19.29 7.81
N ILE A 180 -24.77 -20.02 7.13
CA ILE A 180 -24.41 -20.79 5.93
C ILE A 180 -24.47 -19.89 4.69
N ILE A 181 -23.37 -19.84 3.95
CA ILE A 181 -23.28 -19.17 2.64
C ILE A 181 -22.93 -20.17 1.55
N GLU A 182 -23.54 -20.01 0.38
CA GLU A 182 -23.27 -20.81 -0.81
C GLU A 182 -22.35 -20.05 -1.75
N VAL A 183 -21.33 -20.74 -2.24
CA VAL A 183 -20.35 -20.19 -3.18
C VAL A 183 -20.78 -20.54 -4.60
N GLY A 184 -21.00 -19.52 -5.42
CA GLY A 184 -21.42 -19.63 -6.81
C GLY A 184 -20.27 -19.62 -7.80
N ALA A 185 -20.58 -19.26 -9.05
CA ALA A 185 -19.61 -19.21 -10.14
C ALA A 185 -18.46 -18.23 -9.84
N ALA A 186 -17.27 -18.61 -10.31
CA ALA A 186 -16.05 -17.84 -10.19
C ALA A 186 -15.79 -16.97 -11.44
N SER A 187 -15.16 -15.81 -11.25
CA SER A 187 -14.65 -14.99 -12.35
C SER A 187 -13.31 -14.36 -11.96
N GLU A 188 -12.35 -14.37 -12.87
CA GLU A 188 -11.07 -13.70 -12.67
C GLU A 188 -11.22 -12.18 -12.86
N LYS A 189 -10.53 -11.41 -12.03
CA LYS A 189 -10.35 -9.97 -12.17
C LYS A 189 -8.88 -9.63 -12.22
N ALA A 190 -8.51 -8.87 -13.24
CA ALA A 190 -7.20 -8.23 -13.31
C ALA A 190 -7.12 -7.09 -12.29
N PHE A 191 -5.91 -6.77 -11.85
CA PHE A 191 -5.71 -5.59 -11.01
C PHE A 191 -5.93 -4.32 -11.82
N PRO A 192 -6.75 -3.39 -11.32
CA PRO A 192 -6.90 -2.10 -11.96
C PRO A 192 -5.68 -1.22 -11.67
N GLU A 193 -5.43 -0.24 -12.53
CA GLU A 193 -4.49 0.84 -12.21
C GLU A 193 -5.08 1.73 -11.11
N ALA A 194 -4.33 1.92 -10.02
CA ALA A 194 -4.77 2.71 -8.88
C ALA A 194 -3.57 3.35 -8.16
N PRO A 195 -3.42 4.69 -8.19
CA PRO A 195 -2.32 5.37 -7.49
C PRO A 195 -2.57 5.49 -5.98
N VAL A 196 -3.78 5.12 -5.52
CA VAL A 196 -4.17 5.12 -4.11
C VAL A 196 -4.71 3.75 -3.74
N LEU A 197 -4.06 3.13 -2.76
CA LEU A 197 -4.42 1.82 -2.25
C LEU A 197 -4.77 1.91 -0.77
N TYR A 198 -5.68 1.04 -0.35
CA TYR A 198 -6.13 0.94 1.04
C TYR A 198 -6.17 -0.52 1.47
N SER A 199 -5.69 -0.79 2.67
CA SER A 199 -5.94 -2.04 3.38
C SER A 199 -6.81 -1.75 4.59
N LYS A 200 -7.89 -2.53 4.75
CA LYS A 200 -8.80 -2.41 5.88
C LYS A 200 -8.11 -2.73 7.20
N PHE A 201 -7.15 -3.65 7.19
CA PHE A 201 -6.44 -4.07 8.39
C PHE A 201 -5.05 -4.61 8.02
N VAL A 202 -4.02 -4.14 8.71
CA VAL A 202 -2.63 -4.59 8.56
C VAL A 202 -2.10 -4.89 9.96
N THR A 203 -1.49 -6.06 10.13
CA THR A 203 -0.80 -6.48 11.34
C THR A 203 0.59 -6.97 10.98
N PHE A 204 1.57 -6.67 11.83
CA PHE A 204 2.94 -7.20 11.77
C PHE A 204 3.28 -8.07 12.98
N GLY A 205 2.41 -8.11 13.99
CA GLY A 205 2.64 -8.82 15.24
C GLY A 205 2.23 -10.29 15.15
N ASP A 206 2.79 -11.08 16.06
CA ASP A 206 2.47 -12.49 16.34
C ASP A 206 1.33 -12.63 17.37
N GLY A 207 0.64 -11.54 17.70
CA GLY A 207 -0.37 -11.48 18.77
C GLY A 207 0.18 -11.02 20.13
N SER A 208 1.48 -10.68 20.23
CA SER A 208 2.09 -10.10 21.43
C SER A 208 1.72 -8.62 21.63
N GLY A 209 0.51 -8.38 22.15
CA GLY A 209 0.08 -7.06 22.58
C GLY A 209 -0.21 -6.08 21.44
N MET A 210 -0.76 -4.93 21.79
CA MET A 210 -1.10 -3.88 20.83
C MET A 210 0.14 -3.03 20.55
N PRO A 211 0.65 -2.97 19.31
CA PRO A 211 1.76 -2.08 18.98
C PRO A 211 1.31 -0.63 19.12
N ASP A 212 2.25 0.26 19.46
CA ASP A 212 1.98 1.68 19.33
C ASP A 212 1.93 2.09 17.84
N GLU A 213 1.42 3.30 17.59
CA GLU A 213 1.21 3.77 16.21
C GLU A 213 2.54 4.09 15.51
N GLU A 214 3.56 4.54 16.24
CA GLU A 214 4.86 4.92 15.70
C GLU A 214 5.66 3.67 15.27
N GLU A 215 5.67 2.63 16.11
CA GLU A 215 6.21 1.31 15.82
C GLU A 215 5.56 0.69 14.59
N PHE A 216 4.23 0.75 14.53
CA PHE A 216 3.46 0.26 13.39
C PHE A 216 3.78 1.05 12.11
N TYR A 217 3.86 2.37 12.20
CA TYR A 217 4.19 3.23 11.07
C TYR A 217 5.59 2.95 10.54
N ALA A 218 6.59 2.81 11.43
CA ALA A 218 7.95 2.45 11.07
C ALA A 218 8.03 1.05 10.44
N ALA A 219 7.23 0.09 10.92
CA ALA A 219 7.12 -1.24 10.31
C ALA A 219 6.54 -1.17 8.88
N CYS A 220 5.52 -0.35 8.66
CA CYS A 220 4.96 -0.11 7.33
C CYS A 220 6.02 0.48 6.38
N GLN A 221 6.79 1.47 6.84
CA GLN A 221 7.85 2.08 6.03
C GLN A 221 8.93 1.07 5.64
N ARG A 222 9.39 0.24 6.59
CA ARG A 222 10.37 -0.83 6.32
C ARG A 222 9.82 -1.84 5.30
N ALA A 223 8.57 -2.26 5.47
CA ALA A 223 7.93 -3.22 4.58
C ALA A 223 7.74 -2.66 3.15
N LEU A 224 7.29 -1.41 3.02
CA LEU A 224 7.19 -0.74 1.71
C LEU A 224 8.56 -0.58 1.03
N ALA A 225 9.60 -0.23 1.80
CA ALA A 225 10.97 -0.14 1.29
C ALA A 225 11.48 -1.50 0.79
N ALA A 226 11.21 -2.60 1.53
CA ALA A 226 11.56 -3.95 1.10
C ALA A 226 10.87 -4.37 -0.20
N LEU A 227 9.65 -3.86 -0.45
CA LEU A 227 8.93 -4.05 -1.71
C LEU A 227 9.37 -3.09 -2.83
N ARG A 228 10.32 -2.18 -2.56
CA ARG A 228 10.70 -1.09 -3.47
C ARG A 228 9.48 -0.27 -3.90
N VAL A 229 8.61 0.02 -2.95
CA VAL A 229 7.42 0.85 -3.14
C VAL A 229 7.66 2.19 -2.44
N VAL A 230 7.63 3.27 -3.21
CA VAL A 230 7.85 4.63 -2.71
C VAL A 230 6.55 5.43 -2.88
N PRO A 231 5.69 5.51 -1.84
CA PRO A 231 4.50 6.32 -1.91
C PRO A 231 4.82 7.81 -1.69
N ARG A 232 3.94 8.68 -2.18
CA ARG A 232 3.96 10.11 -1.82
C ARG A 232 3.60 10.33 -0.35
N SER A 233 2.58 9.63 0.12
CA SER A 233 2.14 9.71 1.51
C SER A 233 1.58 8.38 2.01
N LEU A 234 1.73 8.19 3.32
CA LEU A 234 1.26 7.03 4.05
C LEU A 234 0.38 7.53 5.20
N VAL A 235 -0.87 7.08 5.27
CA VAL A 235 -1.81 7.46 6.33
C VAL A 235 -2.15 6.23 7.15
N CYS A 236 -1.71 6.26 8.42
CA CYS A 236 -2.18 5.31 9.42
C CYS A 236 -3.61 5.70 9.82
N GLY A 237 -4.54 4.77 9.66
CA GLY A 237 -5.94 5.01 9.96
C GLY A 237 -6.35 4.40 11.31
N LYS A 238 -7.58 3.89 11.35
CA LYS A 238 -8.19 3.37 12.57
C LYS A 238 -7.40 2.18 13.14
N ARG A 239 -7.03 2.29 14.42
CA ARG A 239 -6.61 1.17 15.26
C ARG A 239 -7.77 0.20 15.47
N GLN A 240 -7.53 -1.09 15.25
CA GLN A 240 -8.55 -2.12 15.40
C GLN A 240 -7.93 -3.46 15.79
N SER A 241 -8.79 -4.41 16.14
CA SER A 241 -8.40 -5.78 16.46
C SER A 241 -9.32 -6.78 15.77
N ALA A 242 -8.80 -7.98 15.53
CA ALA A 242 -9.55 -9.10 15.00
C ALA A 242 -9.37 -10.32 15.90
N LYS A 243 -10.46 -10.99 16.26
CA LYS A 243 -10.41 -12.23 17.02
C LYS A 243 -10.11 -13.39 16.08
N THR A 244 -9.29 -14.31 16.56
CA THR A 244 -8.94 -15.56 15.88
C THR A 244 -9.01 -16.71 16.88
N ALA A 245 -9.00 -17.95 16.38
CA ALA A 245 -8.90 -19.12 17.23
C ALA A 245 -7.59 -19.12 18.05
N GLU A 246 -6.52 -18.52 17.51
CA GLU A 246 -5.18 -18.49 18.11
C GLU A 246 -4.94 -17.29 19.03
N GLY A 247 -5.86 -16.31 19.07
CA GLY A 247 -5.73 -15.10 19.89
C GLY A 247 -6.33 -13.86 19.25
N VAL A 248 -5.86 -12.69 19.67
CA VAL A 248 -6.32 -11.39 19.13
C VAL A 248 -5.22 -10.78 18.29
N LEU A 249 -5.53 -10.50 17.04
CA LEU A 249 -4.68 -9.72 16.14
C LEU A 249 -4.88 -8.23 16.40
N HIS A 250 -3.79 -7.48 16.35
CA HIS A 250 -3.76 -6.05 16.60
C HIS A 250 -3.12 -5.31 15.44
N GLY A 251 -3.69 -4.17 15.05
CA GLY A 251 -3.18 -3.44 13.91
C GLY A 251 -4.05 -2.25 13.52
N PHE A 252 -3.82 -1.75 12.30
CA PHE A 252 -4.43 -0.52 11.82
C PHE A 252 -4.91 -0.68 10.38
N SER A 253 -5.88 0.14 9.97
CA SER A 253 -6.10 0.35 8.54
C SER A 253 -4.99 1.23 7.97
N LEU A 254 -4.63 1.03 6.70
CA LEU A 254 -3.53 1.77 6.07
C LEU A 254 -3.93 2.27 4.69
N MET A 255 -3.70 3.55 4.41
CA MET A 255 -3.81 4.13 3.08
C MET A 255 -2.44 4.52 2.55
N VAL A 256 -2.16 4.13 1.31
CA VAL A 256 -0.91 4.40 0.60
C VAL A 256 -1.26 5.20 -0.66
N ASN A 257 -0.74 6.41 -0.76
CA ASN A 257 -1.12 7.38 -1.78
C ASN A 257 0.08 7.81 -2.64
N GLY A 258 -0.20 8.12 -3.91
CA GLY A 258 0.79 8.60 -4.87
C GLY A 258 1.75 7.51 -5.32
N LEU A 259 1.23 6.30 -5.53
CA LEU A 259 1.98 5.18 -6.09
C LEU A 259 2.10 5.32 -7.61
N ASP A 260 3.26 4.95 -8.15
CA ASP A 260 3.40 4.66 -9.58
C ASP A 260 2.73 3.31 -9.92
N ALA A 261 2.55 3.04 -11.22
CA ALA A 261 1.85 1.85 -11.68
C ALA A 261 2.51 0.55 -11.20
N GLU A 262 3.85 0.51 -11.21
CA GLU A 262 4.62 -0.68 -10.82
C GLU A 262 4.57 -0.91 -9.30
N GLY A 263 4.72 0.14 -8.50
CA GLY A 263 4.62 0.09 -7.05
C GLY A 263 3.22 -0.24 -6.56
N ALA A 264 2.17 0.30 -7.21
CA ALA A 264 0.79 -0.08 -6.94
C ALA A 264 0.56 -1.59 -7.22
N LEU A 265 1.07 -2.08 -8.35
CA LEU A 265 0.96 -3.48 -8.72
C LEU A 265 1.72 -4.39 -7.75
N ARG A 266 2.96 -4.04 -7.37
CA ARG A 266 3.74 -4.76 -6.34
C ARG A 266 2.99 -4.82 -5.01
N LEU A 267 2.46 -3.69 -4.55
CA LEU A 267 1.74 -3.62 -3.28
C LEU A 267 0.44 -4.42 -3.31
N MET A 268 -0.32 -4.41 -4.41
CA MET A 268 -1.50 -5.27 -4.54
C MET A 268 -1.13 -6.76 -4.54
N ARG A 269 -0.09 -7.15 -5.29
CA ARG A 269 0.35 -8.56 -5.35
C ARG A 269 0.82 -9.09 -4.00
N LEU A 270 1.73 -8.36 -3.36
CA LEU A 270 2.50 -8.84 -2.20
C LEU A 270 1.85 -8.45 -0.86
N GLY A 271 1.16 -7.31 -0.81
CA GLY A 271 0.61 -6.74 0.41
C GLY A 271 1.66 -6.40 1.46
N LEU A 272 1.23 -6.16 2.71
CA LEU A 272 2.11 -5.88 3.84
C LEU A 272 1.68 -6.67 5.07
N GLY A 273 2.64 -7.05 5.92
CA GLY A 273 2.36 -7.73 7.17
C GLY A 273 2.03 -9.21 7.00
N SER A 274 1.35 -9.77 8.01
CA SER A 274 0.99 -11.19 8.11
C SER A 274 -0.52 -11.39 7.94
N GLU A 275 -1.00 -12.62 8.14
CA GLU A 275 -2.44 -12.94 8.26
C GLU A 275 -3.30 -12.64 7.02
N ARG A 276 -2.73 -12.73 5.82
CA ARG A 276 -3.45 -12.53 4.54
C ARG A 276 -4.65 -13.45 4.36
N LYS A 277 -4.59 -14.65 4.95
CA LYS A 277 -5.66 -15.66 4.91
C LYS A 277 -6.89 -15.21 5.69
N ARG A 278 -6.71 -14.25 6.61
CA ARG A 278 -7.75 -13.58 7.40
C ARG A 278 -8.04 -12.17 6.90
N GLY A 279 -7.57 -11.82 5.70
CA GLY A 279 -7.80 -10.52 5.07
C GLY A 279 -6.91 -9.38 5.56
N CYS A 280 -5.87 -9.68 6.34
CA CYS A 280 -4.90 -8.68 6.75
C CYS A 280 -3.91 -8.39 5.60
N GLY A 281 -3.47 -7.14 5.48
CA GLY A 281 -2.41 -6.79 4.53
C GLY A 281 -2.82 -6.80 3.06
N ILE A 282 -4.10 -6.96 2.75
CA ILE A 282 -4.61 -6.97 1.37
C ILE A 282 -4.98 -5.54 0.96
N PHE A 283 -4.30 -5.05 -0.07
CA PHE A 283 -4.52 -3.71 -0.61
C PHE A 283 -5.49 -3.73 -1.79
N VAL A 284 -6.48 -2.84 -1.74
CA VAL A 284 -7.46 -2.61 -2.79
C VAL A 284 -7.45 -1.15 -3.23
N PRO A 285 -7.85 -0.84 -4.48
CA PRO A 285 -8.04 0.53 -4.94
C PRO A 285 -8.96 1.32 -4.02
N HIS A 286 -8.51 2.50 -3.61
CA HIS A 286 -9.34 3.42 -2.85
C HIS A 286 -9.81 4.55 -3.75
N LYS A 287 -11.12 4.80 -3.76
CA LYS A 287 -11.64 6.05 -4.32
C LYS A 287 -11.26 7.16 -3.35
N SER A 288 -10.14 7.83 -3.57
CA SER A 288 -9.92 9.12 -2.94
C SER A 288 -11.03 10.05 -3.42
N ASN A 289 -11.77 10.67 -2.49
CA ASN A 289 -12.64 11.77 -2.86
C ASN A 289 -11.75 12.85 -3.51
N PRO A 290 -12.08 13.40 -4.68
CA PRO A 290 -11.35 14.52 -5.29
C PRO A 290 -11.39 15.84 -4.48
N ALA A 291 -11.93 15.84 -3.25
CA ALA A 291 -12.36 17.05 -2.55
C ALA A 291 -11.43 17.57 -1.44
N GLU A 292 -10.25 16.98 -1.20
CA GLU A 292 -9.24 17.55 -0.27
C GLU A 292 -8.07 18.22 -1.00
N ALA A 293 -8.21 18.51 -2.29
CA ALA A 293 -7.29 19.34 -3.05
C ALA A 293 -7.89 20.74 -3.31
N ALA A 294 -8.11 21.50 -2.24
CA ALA A 294 -8.24 22.96 -2.31
C ALA A 294 -7.85 23.57 -0.96
N PRO A 295 -6.73 24.30 -0.85
CA PRO A 295 -6.54 25.23 0.25
C PRO A 295 -7.23 26.56 -0.08
N ASN A 296 -7.92 27.13 0.92
CA ASN A 296 -8.08 28.58 1.02
C ASN A 296 -6.73 29.23 1.31
#